data_AF-A0A7C1BQH4-F1
#
_entry.id   AF-A0A7C1BQH4-F1
#
_cell.length_a   1.000
_cell.length_b   1.000
_cell.length_c   1.000
_cell.angle_alpha   90.00
_cell.angle_beta   90.00
_cell.angle_gamma   90.00
#
_symmetry.space_group_name_H-M   'P 1'
#
loop_
_entity.id
_entity.type
_entity.pdbx_description
1 polymer ?
#
loop_
_entity_poly.entity_id
_entity_poly.type
_entity_poly.pdbx_seq_one_letter_code
_entity_poly.pdbx_strand_id
1 'polypeptide(L)'
;MERLKEKLKQIDGRGYKAYKTIEGEYKFPDFTLLIDHVQGDPFASPSRLRVRLSQQRAGFPAELFENESRRTALEDYLVRSFADAIRRYVRGGRGTGRSGLVAIAPCGQEILKRSAVVVGEDYVE
;
A
#
# COMPACT_ATOMS: atom_id res chain seq x y z
N MET A 1 -15.13 -2.15 -2.73
CA MET A 1 -15.22 -2.37 -1.27
C MET A 1 -15.96 -3.66 -0.94
N GLU A 2 -17.21 -3.83 -1.36
CA GLU A 2 -18.04 -5.00 -0.99
C GLU A 2 -17.43 -6.36 -1.38
N ARG A 3 -16.87 -6.49 -2.58
CA ARG A 3 -16.25 -7.76 -3.05
C ARG A 3 -15.14 -8.30 -2.14
N LEU A 4 -14.26 -7.42 -1.62
CA LEU A 4 -13.19 -7.86 -0.71
C LEU A 4 -13.78 -8.28 0.64
N LYS A 5 -14.75 -7.52 1.14
CA LYS A 5 -15.45 -7.81 2.40
C LYS A 5 -16.16 -9.16 2.35
N GLU A 6 -16.83 -9.48 1.25
CA GLU A 6 -17.46 -10.78 1.02
C GLU A 6 -16.45 -11.93 0.97
N LYS A 7 -15.34 -11.77 0.25
CA LYS A 7 -14.24 -12.76 0.25
C LYS A 7 -13.70 -13.01 1.65
N LEU A 8 -13.46 -11.94 2.43
CA LEU A 8 -12.97 -12.07 3.79
C LEU A 8 -13.97 -12.81 4.70
N LYS A 9 -15.28 -12.55 4.56
CA LYS A 9 -16.31 -13.32 5.27
C LYS A 9 -16.31 -14.80 4.90
N GLN A 10 -16.08 -15.14 3.63
CA GLN A 10 -15.99 -16.54 3.18
C GLN A 10 -14.72 -17.26 3.66
N ILE A 11 -13.67 -16.52 4.01
CA ILE A 11 -12.41 -17.05 4.55
C ILE A 11 -12.52 -17.31 6.06
N ASP A 12 -13.46 -16.67 6.75
CA ASP A 12 -13.61 -16.80 8.20
C ASP A 12 -13.77 -18.27 8.62
N GLY A 13 -13.01 -18.68 9.64
CA GLY A 13 -12.92 -20.08 10.09
C GLY A 13 -12.16 -21.05 9.17
N ARG A 14 -11.67 -20.62 8.00
CA ARG A 14 -10.86 -21.46 7.09
C ARG A 14 -9.37 -21.37 7.43
N GLY A 15 -8.62 -22.39 7.02
CA GLY A 15 -7.16 -22.42 7.19
C GLY A 15 -6.45 -21.32 6.40
N TYR A 16 -5.24 -20.95 6.84
CA TYR A 16 -4.50 -19.78 6.35
C TYR A 16 -4.32 -19.70 4.82
N LYS A 17 -4.14 -20.84 4.15
CA LYS A 17 -4.00 -20.92 2.68
C LYS A 17 -5.18 -20.29 1.93
N ALA A 18 -6.36 -20.19 2.54
CA ALA A 18 -7.53 -19.55 1.95
C ALA A 18 -7.31 -18.05 1.66
N TYR A 19 -6.39 -17.37 2.38
CA TYR A 19 -6.08 -15.97 2.10
C TYR A 19 -5.52 -15.75 0.70
N LYS A 20 -4.86 -16.74 0.06
CA LYS A 20 -4.40 -16.59 -1.33
C LYS A 20 -5.50 -16.19 -2.32
N THR A 21 -6.76 -16.51 -2.00
CA THR A 21 -7.91 -16.15 -2.83
C THR A 21 -8.23 -14.66 -2.83
N ILE A 22 -7.62 -13.86 -1.95
CA ILE A 22 -7.79 -12.40 -1.94
C ILE A 22 -6.83 -11.68 -2.88
N GLU A 23 -5.88 -12.35 -3.53
CA GLU A 23 -5.06 -11.72 -4.57
C GLU A 23 -5.95 -11.10 -5.68
N GLY A 24 -5.53 -9.95 -6.19
CA GLY A 24 -6.22 -9.21 -7.25
C GLY A 24 -6.55 -7.77 -6.90
N GLU A 25 -7.39 -7.18 -7.74
CA GLU A 25 -7.73 -5.75 -7.72
C GLU A 25 -9.12 -5.50 -7.11
N TYR A 26 -9.18 -4.50 -6.22
CA TYR A 26 -10.39 -4.09 -5.53
C TYR A 26 -10.56 -2.57 -5.61
N LYS A 27 -11.62 -2.15 -6.31
CA LYS A 27 -11.99 -0.73 -6.41
C LYS A 27 -12.68 -0.27 -5.13
N PHE A 28 -12.15 0.77 -4.52
CA PHE A 28 -12.77 1.57 -3.46
C PHE A 28 -13.23 2.92 -4.06
N PRO A 29 -14.06 3.70 -3.36
CA PRO A 29 -14.54 4.97 -3.88
C PRO A 29 -13.42 5.93 -4.29
N ASP A 30 -12.32 5.95 -3.52
CA ASP A 30 -11.25 6.94 -3.67
C ASP A 30 -9.94 6.36 -4.23
N PHE A 31 -9.79 5.05 -4.23
CA PHE A 31 -8.56 4.38 -4.63
C PHE A 31 -8.82 2.96 -5.09
N THR A 32 -7.83 2.37 -5.73
CA THR A 32 -7.81 0.94 -6.07
C THR A 32 -6.79 0.25 -5.19
N LEU A 33 -7.21 -0.79 -4.47
CA LEU A 33 -6.33 -1.67 -3.72
C LEU A 33 -5.92 -2.84 -4.61
N LEU A 34 -4.61 -3.03 -4.79
CA LEU A 34 -4.05 -4.17 -5.48
C LEU A 34 -3.36 -5.05 -4.46
N ILE A 35 -3.75 -6.32 -4.39
CA ILE A 35 -3.10 -7.34 -3.56
C ILE A 35 -2.30 -8.22 -4.52
N ASP A 36 -1.02 -7.88 -4.69
CA ASP A 36 -0.14 -8.53 -5.68
C ASP A 36 0.33 -9.90 -5.22
N HIS A 37 0.54 -10.05 -3.91
CA HIS A 37 0.98 -11.32 -3.33
C HIS A 37 0.47 -11.47 -1.91
N VAL A 38 -0.10 -12.63 -1.61
CA VAL A 38 -0.48 -13.00 -0.25
C VAL A 38 0.54 -13.97 0.33
N GLN A 39 1.03 -13.64 1.52
CA GLN A 39 2.00 -14.46 2.25
C GLN A 39 1.48 -15.90 2.46
N GLY A 40 2.39 -16.88 2.37
CA GLY A 40 2.03 -18.31 2.38
C GLY A 40 1.61 -18.86 3.75
N ASP A 41 2.13 -18.26 4.81
CA ASP A 41 1.86 -18.59 6.22
C ASP A 41 2.01 -17.31 7.10
N PRO A 42 1.63 -17.33 8.40
CA PRO A 42 1.72 -16.16 9.28
C PRO A 42 3.13 -15.65 9.61
N PHE A 43 4.17 -16.41 9.31
CA PHE A 43 5.57 -16.13 9.63
C PHE A 43 6.42 -15.79 8.39
N ALA A 44 5.89 -16.04 7.19
CA ALA A 44 6.50 -15.64 5.93
C ALA A 44 6.64 -14.11 5.79
N SER A 45 7.34 -13.69 4.74
CA SER A 45 7.40 -12.27 4.36
C SER A 45 5.98 -11.71 4.15
N PRO A 46 5.69 -10.49 4.64
CA PRO A 46 4.37 -9.89 4.54
C PRO A 46 3.81 -9.88 3.11
N SER A 47 2.48 -9.95 3.01
CA SER A 47 1.76 -9.73 1.75
C SER A 47 2.20 -8.40 1.11
N ARG A 48 2.26 -8.36 -0.23
CA ARG A 48 2.58 -7.14 -1.00
C ARG A 48 1.29 -6.54 -1.54
N LEU A 49 1.13 -5.25 -1.28
CA LEU A 49 -0.04 -4.48 -1.66
C LEU A 49 0.42 -3.18 -2.33
N ARG A 50 -0.40 -2.68 -3.25
CA ARG A 50 -0.30 -1.34 -3.83
C ARG A 50 -1.63 -0.62 -3.67
N VAL A 51 -1.57 0.70 -3.54
CA VAL A 51 -2.75 1.56 -3.45
C VAL A 51 -2.63 2.59 -4.55
N ARG A 52 -3.51 2.53 -5.54
CA ARG A 52 -3.49 3.45 -6.68
C ARG A 52 -4.60 4.48 -6.57
N LEU A 53 -4.24 5.75 -6.69
CA LEU A 53 -5.17 6.88 -6.77
C LEU A 53 -5.04 7.54 -8.13
N SER A 54 -6.16 7.94 -8.75
CA SER A 54 -6.07 8.80 -9.94
C SER A 54 -5.45 10.15 -9.56
N GLN A 55 -4.78 10.80 -10.49
CA GLN A 55 -4.25 12.14 -10.22
C GLN A 55 -5.34 13.17 -9.94
N GLN A 56 -6.53 13.00 -10.51
CA GLN A 56 -7.69 13.82 -10.16
C GLN A 56 -8.02 13.73 -8.65
N ARG A 57 -7.84 12.56 -8.04
CA ARG A 57 -8.07 12.36 -6.61
C ARG A 57 -6.86 12.76 -5.76
N ALA A 58 -5.65 12.47 -6.22
CA ALA A 58 -4.42 12.80 -5.52
C ALA A 58 -4.15 14.32 -5.51
N GLY A 59 -4.49 15.01 -6.59
CA GLY A 59 -4.53 16.46 -6.68
C GLY A 59 -3.14 17.11 -6.63
N PHE A 60 -2.06 16.39 -6.95
CA PHE A 60 -0.73 16.99 -6.95
C PHE A 60 -0.54 17.82 -8.22
N PRO A 61 -0.12 19.11 -8.10
CA PRO A 61 0.21 19.93 -9.26
C PRO A 61 1.31 19.31 -10.13
N ALA A 62 1.16 19.41 -11.46
CA ALA A 62 2.11 18.87 -12.43
C ALA A 62 3.55 19.37 -12.22
N GLU A 63 3.69 20.63 -11.81
CA GLU A 63 4.97 21.27 -11.47
C GLU A 63 5.78 20.52 -10.40
N LEU A 64 5.14 19.71 -9.55
CA LEU A 64 5.82 18.91 -8.53
C LEU A 64 6.44 17.63 -9.07
N PHE A 65 6.10 17.19 -10.29
CA PHE A 65 6.62 15.96 -10.87
C PHE A 65 6.95 16.06 -12.36
N GLU A 66 7.02 17.28 -12.90
CA GLU A 66 7.37 17.55 -14.31
C GLU A 66 8.80 17.13 -14.68
N ASN A 67 9.72 17.16 -13.71
CA ASN A 67 11.10 16.71 -13.90
C ASN A 67 11.50 15.67 -12.84
N GLU A 68 12.57 14.93 -13.14
CA GLU A 68 12.99 13.78 -12.33
C GLU A 68 13.35 14.15 -10.89
N SER A 69 14.03 15.29 -10.68
CA SER A 69 14.44 15.72 -9.34
C SER A 69 13.24 16.06 -8.46
N ARG A 70 12.26 16.79 -9.00
CA ARG A 70 11.04 17.16 -8.27
C ARG A 70 10.17 15.94 -8.01
N ARG A 71 10.00 15.07 -9.02
CA ARG A 71 9.27 13.81 -8.87
C ARG A 71 9.88 12.94 -7.78
N THR A 72 11.21 12.80 -7.77
CA THR A 72 11.93 12.03 -6.75
C THR A 72 11.73 12.63 -5.35
N ALA A 73 11.78 13.97 -5.23
CA ALA A 73 11.54 14.65 -3.96
C ALA A 73 10.09 14.46 -3.47
N LEU A 74 9.10 14.56 -4.36
CA LEU A 74 7.70 14.34 -4.04
C LEU A 74 7.44 12.89 -3.62
N GLU A 75 7.93 11.92 -4.38
CA GLU A 75 7.81 10.50 -4.05
C GLU A 75 8.44 10.18 -2.68
N ASP A 76 9.66 10.68 -2.42
CA ASP A 76 10.33 10.49 -1.12
C ASP A 76 9.54 11.12 0.04
N TYR A 77 9.00 12.32 -0.17
CA TYR A 77 8.14 12.98 0.81
C TYR A 77 6.88 12.15 1.11
N LEU A 78 6.24 11.59 0.09
CA LEU A 78 5.05 10.75 0.24
C LEU A 78 5.36 9.44 0.97
N VAL A 79 6.50 8.81 0.71
CA VAL A 79 6.95 7.61 1.46
C VAL A 79 7.07 7.94 2.94
N ARG A 80 7.71 9.07 3.28
CA ARG A 80 7.87 9.50 4.69
C ARG A 80 6.53 9.83 5.34
N SER A 81 5.67 10.56 4.65
CA SER A 81 4.31 10.89 5.12
C SER A 81 3.47 9.63 5.36
N PHE A 82 3.57 8.64 4.46
CA PHE A 82 2.87 7.36 4.63
C PHE A 82 3.44 6.55 5.80
N ALA A 83 4.77 6.54 5.99
CA ALA A 83 5.41 5.93 7.15
C ALA A 83 4.93 6.58 8.47
N ASP A 84 4.78 7.90 8.50
CA ASP A 84 4.22 8.63 9.65
C ASP A 84 2.75 8.28 9.89
N ALA A 85 1.96 8.18 8.83
CA ALA A 85 0.57 7.76 8.90
C ALA A 85 0.45 6.33 9.45
N ILE A 86 1.31 5.40 9.02
CA ILE A 86 1.38 4.05 9.59
C ILE A 86 1.63 4.14 11.09
N ARG A 87 2.65 4.88 11.54
CA ARG A 87 2.96 5.04 12.97
C ARG A 87 1.80 5.61 13.78
N ARG A 88 1.03 6.53 13.20
CA ARG A 88 -0.09 7.19 13.86
C ARG A 88 -1.37 6.35 13.91
N TYR A 89 -1.69 5.63 12.84
CA TYR A 89 -3.00 4.99 12.66
C TYR A 89 -2.97 3.47 12.81
N VAL A 90 -1.83 2.82 12.58
CA VAL A 90 -1.71 1.37 12.66
C VAL A 90 -1.32 0.98 14.07
N ARG A 91 -2.23 0.28 14.76
CA ARG A 91 -2.01 -0.16 16.14
C ARG A 91 -0.97 -1.28 16.26
N GLY A 92 -0.76 -2.07 15.20
CA GLY A 92 0.08 -3.27 15.25
C GLY A 92 -0.48 -4.34 16.20
N GLY A 93 0.27 -5.44 16.36
CA GLY A 93 0.07 -6.42 17.44
C GLY A 93 -1.33 -7.04 17.52
N ARG A 94 -2.00 -7.30 16.39
CA ARG A 94 -3.39 -7.79 16.37
C ARG A 94 -3.49 -9.32 16.32
N GLY A 95 -2.62 -10.02 17.04
CA GLY A 95 -2.58 -11.49 17.06
C GLY A 95 -1.15 -12.02 17.13
N THR A 96 -0.94 -13.22 16.58
CA THR A 96 0.35 -13.91 16.61
C THR A 96 1.29 -13.44 15.50
N GLY A 97 2.60 -13.59 15.71
CA GLY A 97 3.62 -13.28 14.70
C GLY A 97 3.63 -11.80 14.33
N ARG A 98 3.54 -11.50 13.03
CA ARG A 98 3.50 -10.13 12.50
C ARG A 98 2.07 -9.63 12.23
N SER A 99 1.07 -10.17 12.91
CA SER A 99 -0.33 -9.77 12.72
C SER A 99 -0.56 -8.28 12.99
N GLY A 100 -1.25 -7.62 12.06
CA GLY A 100 -1.52 -6.18 12.13
C GLY A 100 -0.33 -5.31 11.72
N LEU A 101 0.78 -5.89 11.25
CA LEU A 101 1.87 -5.14 10.65
C LEU A 101 1.42 -4.51 9.33
N VAL A 102 1.64 -3.21 9.21
CA VAL A 102 1.66 -2.48 7.94
C VAL A 102 2.98 -1.75 7.91
N ALA A 103 3.68 -1.82 6.79
CA ALA A 103 4.98 -1.18 6.62
C ALA A 103 5.13 -0.71 5.17
N ILE A 104 5.95 0.32 4.99
CA ILE A 104 6.44 0.80 3.70
C ILE A 104 7.97 0.78 3.73
N ALA A 105 8.62 0.84 2.56
CA ALA A 105 10.07 0.84 2.48
C ALA A 105 10.68 1.97 3.35
N PRO A 106 11.72 1.67 4.15
CA PRO A 106 12.34 2.67 5.02
C PRO A 106 13.10 3.72 4.21
N CYS A 107 13.12 4.96 4.70
CA CYS A 107 13.93 6.04 4.17
C CYS A 107 15.03 6.44 5.16
N GLY A 108 16.25 6.58 4.65
CA GLY A 108 17.38 7.20 5.35
C GLY A 108 17.33 8.73 5.28
N GLN A 109 18.47 9.39 5.48
CA GLN A 109 18.58 10.83 5.28
C GLN A 109 18.58 11.20 3.79
N GLU A 110 18.91 10.25 2.92
CA GLU A 110 19.03 10.43 1.49
C GLU A 110 17.66 10.45 0.79
N ILE A 111 17.53 11.40 -0.14
CA ILE A 111 16.42 11.47 -1.09
C ILE A 111 16.83 10.68 -2.33
N LEU A 112 16.24 9.49 -2.51
CA LEU A 112 16.57 8.57 -3.60
C LEU A 112 15.32 8.15 -4.34
N LYS A 113 15.47 7.89 -5.65
CA LYS A 113 14.43 7.26 -6.45
C LYS A 113 14.17 5.85 -5.94
N ARG A 114 12.90 5.51 -5.69
CA ARG A 114 12.45 4.22 -5.16
C ARG A 114 11.15 3.79 -5.85
N SER A 115 10.75 2.54 -5.64
CA SER A 115 9.46 1.99 -6.11
C SER A 115 8.35 2.01 -5.05
N ALA A 116 8.62 2.58 -3.87
CA ALA A 116 7.68 2.59 -2.75
C ALA A 116 6.52 3.57 -2.95
N VAL A 117 6.75 4.65 -3.70
CA VAL A 117 5.73 5.55 -4.24
C VAL A 117 6.15 5.93 -5.65
N VAL A 118 5.20 5.94 -6.59
CA VAL A 118 5.38 6.38 -7.98
C VAL A 118 4.36 7.46 -8.28
N VAL A 119 4.83 8.62 -8.72
CA VAL A 119 3.96 9.72 -9.16
C VAL A 119 4.04 9.86 -10.68
N GLY A 120 2.90 9.65 -11.36
CA GLY A 120 2.74 9.85 -12.79
C GLY A 120 1.64 10.86 -13.13
N GLU A 121 1.40 11.03 -14.43
CA GLU A 121 0.37 11.94 -14.94
C GLU A 121 -1.05 11.42 -14.66
N ASP A 122 -1.25 10.10 -14.74
CA ASP A 122 -2.57 9.48 -14.58
C ASP A 122 -2.88 9.09 -13.14
N TYR A 123 -1.85 8.69 -12.38
CA TYR A 123 -2.02 8.12 -11.05
C TYR A 123 -0.83 8.35 -10.13
N VAL A 124 -1.12 8.23 -8.83
CA VAL A 124 -0.14 8.03 -7.77
C VAL A 124 -0.34 6.64 -7.19
N GLU A 125 0.75 5.90 -7.02
CA GLU A 125 0.75 4.53 -6.50
C GLU A 125 1.79 4.33 -5.40
#